data_AF-A0A848N124-F1
#
_entry.id   AF-A0A848N124-F1
#
_cell.length_a   1.000
_cell.length_b   1.000
_cell.length_c   1.000
_cell.angle_alpha   90.00
_cell.angle_beta   90.00
_cell.angle_gamma   90.00
#
_symmetry.space_group_name_H-M   'P 1'
#
loop_
_entity.id
_entity.type
_entity.pdbx_description
1 polymer ?
#
loop_
_entity_poly.entity_id
_entity_poly.type
_entity_poly.pdbx_seq_one_letter_code
_entity_poly.pdbx_strand_id
1 'polypeptide(L)'
;MKKRILLGLIFIIGLVLSGCDNTTSLTDSHSQKTIDSLKAENEEIKAKLSSQSTNTEESSKLAGDTFKEKTLPVVGILEYTISSIKTEQVKNNQNNFTNAEYNFSRIKDFPETYYRTTISYKLKNTATLPFNLSTYQASLIDGDGMEYSRTGEYFLYDENSNSLVQPETTTSGTFYLLSENKPNLDTFKLNVSKQSTDDYTVGPIGEAGTTEYK
;
A
#
# COMPACT_ATOMS: atom_id res chain seq x y z
N MET A 1 8.93 18.39 -39.57
CA MET A 1 9.50 17.20 -40.24
C MET A 1 9.83 16.14 -39.20
N LYS A 2 9.35 14.90 -39.45
CA LYS A 2 9.81 13.56 -39.04
C LYS A 2 10.36 13.28 -37.62
N LYS A 3 9.61 12.42 -36.91
CA LYS A 3 10.05 11.52 -35.82
C LYS A 3 11.22 10.62 -36.25
N ARG A 4 12.03 10.11 -35.30
CA ARG A 4 12.31 8.67 -35.10
C ARG A 4 13.17 8.38 -33.86
N ILE A 5 12.68 7.41 -33.10
CA ILE A 5 13.33 6.57 -32.07
C ILE A 5 14.24 5.56 -32.77
N LEU A 6 15.37 5.15 -32.17
CA LEU A 6 15.85 3.76 -32.30
C LEU A 6 16.83 3.34 -31.19
N LEU A 7 16.53 2.17 -30.63
CA LEU A 7 17.34 1.30 -29.78
C LEU A 7 18.65 0.83 -30.45
N GLY A 8 19.60 0.40 -29.63
CA GLY A 8 20.53 -0.69 -29.96
C GLY A 8 21.58 -0.87 -28.86
N LEU A 9 22.19 -2.03 -28.63
CA LEU A 9 21.90 -3.43 -28.93
C LEU A 9 22.97 -4.22 -28.16
N ILE A 10 22.60 -5.39 -27.64
CA ILE A 10 23.43 -6.35 -26.89
C ILE A 10 24.61 -6.85 -27.74
N PHE A 11 25.79 -7.02 -27.12
CA PHE A 11 26.87 -7.84 -27.67
C PHE A 11 27.26 -8.95 -26.68
N ILE A 12 26.90 -10.18 -27.05
CA ILE A 12 27.48 -11.45 -26.59
C ILE A 12 28.79 -11.65 -27.36
N ILE A 13 29.83 -12.20 -26.74
CA ILE A 13 30.76 -13.21 -27.33
C ILE A 13 31.54 -13.84 -26.17
N GLY A 14 31.39 -15.15 -26.00
CA GLY A 14 32.35 -16.00 -25.29
C GLY A 14 33.33 -16.61 -26.28
N LEU A 15 34.53 -16.98 -25.82
CA LEU A 15 35.51 -17.80 -26.53
C LEU A 15 36.35 -18.57 -25.48
N VAL A 16 36.09 -19.86 -25.26
CA VAL A 16 36.75 -21.12 -25.74
C VAL A 16 37.91 -21.64 -24.88
N LEU A 17 37.80 -22.95 -24.67
CA LEU A 17 38.74 -23.91 -24.12
C LEU A 17 40.13 -23.93 -24.79
N SER A 18 41.13 -24.34 -24.00
CA SER A 18 42.31 -25.15 -24.37
C SER A 18 42.91 -25.64 -23.03
N GLY A 19 43.39 -26.85 -22.80
CA GLY A 19 43.59 -28.05 -23.60
C GLY A 19 44.01 -29.18 -22.65
N CYS A 20 43.89 -30.43 -23.10
CA CYS A 20 44.40 -31.61 -22.40
C CYS A 20 45.92 -31.65 -22.44
N ASP A 21 46.56 -32.05 -21.34
CA ASP A 21 47.61 -33.08 -21.44
C ASP A 21 47.87 -33.83 -20.12
N ASN A 22 47.99 -35.14 -20.27
CA ASN A 22 48.61 -36.18 -19.44
C ASN A 22 48.82 -35.95 -17.92
N THR A 23 48.30 -36.87 -17.10
CA THR A 23 49.13 -37.72 -16.22
C THR A 23 48.32 -38.84 -15.53
N THR A 24 48.71 -40.06 -15.85
CA THR A 24 48.89 -41.23 -14.97
C THR A 24 48.06 -41.32 -13.67
N SER A 25 47.13 -42.27 -13.70
CA SER A 25 46.51 -42.98 -12.57
C SER A 25 47.43 -43.20 -11.36
N LEU A 26 47.14 -42.50 -10.27
CA LEU A 26 47.31 -42.98 -8.89
C LEU A 26 46.14 -42.43 -8.07
N THR A 27 44.97 -43.06 -8.20
CA THR A 27 43.82 -42.69 -7.37
C THR A 27 43.99 -43.30 -5.99
N ASP A 28 44.41 -42.47 -5.03
CA ASP A 28 44.37 -42.82 -3.62
C ASP A 28 42.95 -43.25 -3.25
N SER A 29 42.83 -44.43 -2.62
CA SER A 29 41.57 -45.03 -2.13
C SER A 29 40.74 -44.05 -1.28
N HIS A 30 41.39 -43.08 -0.66
CA HIS A 30 40.76 -42.03 0.13
C HIS A 30 40.05 -40.98 -0.74
N SER A 31 40.66 -40.54 -1.84
CA SER A 31 40.07 -39.56 -2.77
C SER A 31 38.85 -40.10 -3.50
N GLN A 32 38.86 -41.39 -3.86
CA GLN A 32 37.71 -42.04 -4.48
C GLN A 32 36.52 -42.14 -3.52
N LYS A 33 36.76 -42.48 -2.24
CA LYS A 33 35.70 -42.50 -1.21
C LYS A 33 35.07 -41.12 -0.97
N THR A 34 35.86 -40.05 -1.01
CA THR A 34 35.34 -38.69 -0.86
C THR A 34 34.49 -38.28 -2.06
N ILE A 35 34.89 -38.64 -3.28
CA ILE A 35 34.11 -38.39 -4.50
C ILE A 35 32.79 -39.16 -4.48
N ASP A 36 32.80 -40.41 -4.04
CA ASP A 36 31.59 -41.24 -3.97
C ASP A 36 30.62 -40.71 -2.88
N SER A 37 31.15 -40.23 -1.74
CA SER A 37 30.35 -39.57 -0.70
C SER A 37 29.70 -38.27 -1.18
N LEU A 38 30.44 -37.44 -1.92
CA LEU A 38 29.92 -36.17 -2.45
C LEU A 38 28.88 -36.40 -3.57
N LYS A 39 29.00 -37.48 -4.35
CA LYS A 39 27.97 -37.85 -5.33
C LYS A 39 26.68 -38.32 -4.65
N ALA A 40 26.79 -39.09 -3.57
CA ALA A 40 25.62 -39.54 -2.81
C ALA A 40 24.86 -38.37 -2.17
N GLU A 41 25.58 -37.41 -1.58
CA GLU A 41 24.97 -36.21 -0.98
C GLU A 41 24.26 -35.33 -2.04
N ASN A 42 24.83 -35.20 -3.23
CA ASN A 42 24.20 -34.44 -4.33
C ASN A 42 22.92 -35.11 -4.86
N GLU A 43 22.88 -36.45 -4.95
CA GLU A 43 21.65 -37.16 -5.33
C GLU A 43 20.58 -37.06 -4.23
N GLU A 44 20.96 -37.05 -2.95
CA GLU A 44 20.03 -36.84 -1.83
C GLU A 44 19.46 -35.41 -1.83
N ILE A 45 20.28 -34.39 -2.08
CA ILE A 45 19.83 -33.00 -2.22
C ILE A 45 18.88 -32.86 -3.41
N LYS A 46 19.19 -33.50 -4.55
CA LYS A 46 18.33 -33.49 -5.74
C LYS A 46 17.00 -34.21 -5.49
N ALA A 47 17.00 -35.30 -4.73
CA ALA A 47 15.79 -35.99 -4.31
C ALA A 47 14.93 -35.13 -3.35
N LYS A 48 15.56 -34.40 -2.41
CA LYS A 48 14.88 -33.42 -1.54
C LYS A 48 14.30 -32.24 -2.31
N LEU A 49 15.00 -31.74 -3.33
CA LEU A 49 14.52 -30.63 -4.16
C LEU A 49 13.33 -31.05 -5.04
N SER A 50 13.35 -32.28 -5.57
CA SER A 50 12.23 -32.86 -6.32
C SER A 50 11.02 -33.16 -5.44
N SER A 51 11.21 -33.57 -4.18
CA SER A 51 10.09 -33.80 -3.24
C SER A 51 9.54 -32.51 -2.61
N GLN A 52 10.31 -31.41 -2.65
CA GLN A 52 9.87 -30.08 -2.22
C GLN A 52 9.12 -29.31 -3.31
N SER A 53 9.22 -29.73 -4.57
CA SER A 53 8.61 -29.05 -5.73
C SER A 53 7.23 -29.60 -6.16
N THR A 54 6.67 -30.58 -5.44
CA THR A 54 5.38 -31.22 -5.81
C THR A 54 4.23 -30.99 -4.84
N ASN A 55 4.36 -30.09 -3.87
CA ASN A 55 3.27 -29.71 -2.95
C ASN A 55 2.86 -28.23 -3.12
N THR A 56 2.61 -27.79 -4.35
CA THR A 56 2.03 -26.45 -4.59
C THR A 56 0.99 -26.49 -5.70
N GLU A 57 0.16 -27.52 -5.74
CA GLU A 57 -1.06 -27.51 -6.55
C GLU A 57 -2.16 -28.29 -5.81
N GLU A 58 -2.75 -27.67 -4.79
CA GLU A 58 -4.20 -27.76 -4.54
C GLU A 58 -4.65 -26.88 -3.36
N SER A 59 -5.71 -26.12 -3.61
CA SER A 59 -6.57 -25.47 -2.62
C SER A 59 -6.05 -24.21 -1.91
N SER A 60 -6.27 -23.06 -2.55
CA SER A 60 -7.24 -22.11 -1.98
C SER A 60 -7.84 -21.24 -3.09
N LYS A 61 -8.95 -21.69 -3.67
CA LYS A 61 -10.02 -20.75 -4.01
C LYS A 61 -10.58 -20.24 -2.68
N LEU A 62 -9.85 -19.33 -2.02
CA LEU A 62 -10.48 -18.34 -1.18
C LEU A 62 -11.32 -17.53 -2.14
N ALA A 63 -12.65 -17.63 -2.01
CA ALA A 63 -13.55 -16.69 -2.61
C ALA A 63 -13.08 -15.31 -2.14
N GLY A 64 -12.36 -14.61 -3.04
CA GLY A 64 -11.87 -13.28 -2.76
C GLY A 64 -13.08 -12.39 -2.64
N ASP A 65 -13.42 -12.01 -1.40
CA ASP A 65 -14.21 -10.83 -1.13
C ASP A 65 -13.44 -9.65 -1.73
N THR A 66 -13.65 -9.47 -3.04
CA THR A 66 -13.13 -8.37 -3.79
C THR A 66 -13.90 -7.18 -3.28
N PHE A 67 -13.26 -6.34 -2.48
CA PHE A 67 -13.86 -5.11 -1.97
C PHE A 67 -14.51 -4.37 -3.14
N LYS A 68 -15.82 -4.14 -3.04
CA LYS A 68 -16.55 -3.41 -4.08
C LYS A 68 -16.40 -1.92 -3.82
N GLU A 69 -15.77 -1.21 -4.74
CA GLU A 69 -15.68 0.25 -4.65
C GLU A 69 -17.06 0.87 -4.43
N LYS A 70 -17.14 1.88 -3.57
CA LYS A 70 -18.38 2.58 -3.27
C LYS A 70 -18.20 4.09 -3.37
N THR A 71 -18.94 4.69 -4.29
CA THR A 71 -19.07 6.15 -4.41
C THR A 71 -20.08 6.66 -3.41
N LEU A 72 -19.69 7.69 -2.66
CA LEU A 72 -20.50 8.36 -1.66
C LEU A 72 -21.30 9.51 -2.29
N PRO A 73 -22.42 9.93 -1.70
CA PRO A 73 -23.10 11.16 -2.11
C PRO A 73 -22.14 12.36 -2.12
N VAL A 74 -22.32 13.23 -3.10
CA VAL A 74 -21.55 14.49 -3.22
C VAL A 74 -21.81 15.38 -2.01
N VAL A 75 -20.75 15.95 -1.45
CA VAL A 75 -20.80 16.93 -0.37
C VAL A 75 -20.01 18.18 -0.76
N GLY A 76 -20.68 19.33 -0.81
CA GLY A 76 -20.10 20.53 -1.41
C GLY A 76 -19.74 20.27 -2.87
N ILE A 77 -18.44 20.26 -3.17
CA ILE A 77 -17.89 19.94 -4.51
C ILE A 77 -17.13 18.61 -4.57
N LEU A 78 -17.23 17.79 -3.52
CA LEU A 78 -16.42 16.60 -3.34
C LEU A 78 -17.25 15.33 -3.53
N GLU A 79 -16.79 14.47 -4.43
CA GLU A 79 -17.30 13.11 -4.59
C GLU A 79 -16.19 12.12 -4.20
N TYR A 80 -16.43 11.36 -3.13
CA TYR A 80 -15.52 10.32 -2.67
C TYR A 80 -15.93 8.97 -3.24
N THR A 81 -14.96 8.18 -3.68
CA THR A 81 -15.12 6.75 -3.95
C THR A 81 -14.17 5.97 -3.07
N ILE A 82 -14.71 5.22 -2.11
CA ILE A 82 -13.94 4.35 -1.23
C ILE A 82 -13.55 3.10 -2.02
N SER A 83 -12.25 2.84 -2.10
CA SER A 83 -11.69 1.75 -2.92
C SER A 83 -11.15 0.59 -2.11
N SER A 84 -10.78 0.80 -0.84
CA SER A 84 -10.51 -0.28 0.11
C SER A 84 -10.59 0.23 1.55
N ILE A 85 -10.88 -0.69 2.47
CA ILE A 85 -10.78 -0.49 3.91
C ILE A 85 -10.02 -1.68 4.49
N LYS A 86 -8.91 -1.41 5.18
CA LYS A 86 -8.12 -2.44 5.85
C LYS A 86 -7.83 -2.00 7.29
N THR A 87 -8.21 -2.83 8.26
CA THR A 87 -7.94 -2.59 9.68
C THR A 87 -7.02 -3.67 10.20
N GLU A 88 -5.92 -3.27 10.83
CA GLU A 88 -4.92 -4.17 11.40
C GLU A 88 -4.58 -3.76 12.84
N GLN A 89 -4.30 -4.76 13.69
CA GLN A 89 -3.58 -4.48 14.93
C GLN A 89 -2.09 -4.36 14.63
N VAL A 90 -1.46 -3.33 15.19
CA VAL A 90 -0.05 -3.03 14.97
C VAL A 90 0.64 -2.76 16.30
N LYS A 91 1.92 -3.11 16.38
CA LYS A 91 2.74 -2.79 17.56
C LYS A 91 3.18 -1.33 17.52
N ASN A 92 3.05 -0.64 18.65
CA ASN A 92 3.50 0.71 18.88
C ASN A 92 5.04 0.77 18.96
N ASN A 93 5.65 0.72 17.78
CA ASN A 93 7.08 0.75 17.57
C ASN A 93 7.36 1.62 16.35
N GLN A 94 8.33 2.54 16.46
CA GLN A 94 8.71 3.47 15.40
C GLN A 94 9.06 2.78 14.07
N ASN A 95 9.59 1.55 14.11
CA ASN A 95 9.89 0.76 12.90
C ASN A 95 8.64 0.38 12.10
N ASN A 96 7.45 0.45 12.71
CA ASN A 96 6.16 0.15 12.08
C ASN A 96 5.36 1.41 11.72
N PHE A 97 5.84 2.60 12.09
CA PHE A 97 5.09 3.84 11.94
C PHE A 97 4.96 4.23 10.46
N THR A 98 3.77 4.71 10.10
CA THR A 98 3.53 5.46 8.86
C THR A 98 3.58 6.96 9.16
N ASN A 99 3.35 7.78 8.13
CA ASN A 99 3.26 9.23 8.30
C ASN A 99 2.19 9.64 9.32
N ALA A 100 1.12 8.85 9.50
CA ALA A 100 0.08 9.14 10.47
C ALA A 100 0.63 9.17 11.91
N GLU A 101 1.38 8.16 12.32
CA GLU A 101 1.95 8.04 13.66
C GLU A 101 2.97 9.14 13.92
N TYR A 102 3.82 9.48 12.95
CA TYR A 102 4.77 10.59 13.08
C TYR A 102 4.08 11.95 13.23
N ASN A 103 2.83 12.08 12.74
CA ASN A 103 2.03 13.29 12.85
C ASN A 103 1.05 13.29 14.04
N PHE A 104 1.02 12.22 14.84
CA PHE A 104 0.14 12.11 15.98
C PHE A 104 0.91 12.23 17.30
N SER A 105 0.86 13.39 17.93
CA SER A 105 1.65 13.70 19.13
C SER A 105 1.40 12.76 20.33
N ARG A 106 0.21 12.16 20.40
CA ARG A 106 -0.21 11.23 21.46
C ARG A 106 0.14 9.77 21.16
N ILE A 107 0.78 9.45 20.03
CA ILE A 107 1.14 8.05 19.71
C ILE A 107 2.05 7.43 20.78
N LYS A 108 2.86 8.23 21.47
CA LYS A 108 3.70 7.79 22.59
C LYS A 108 2.90 7.32 23.81
N ASP A 109 1.65 7.75 23.92
CA ASP A 109 0.74 7.46 25.03
C ASP A 109 -0.22 6.29 24.67
N PHE A 110 -0.23 5.83 23.41
CA PHE A 110 -1.02 4.68 22.97
C PHE A 110 -0.48 3.36 23.55
N PRO A 111 -1.35 2.33 23.70
CA PRO A 111 -0.96 1.01 24.18
C PRO A 111 0.11 0.34 23.29
N GLU A 112 0.74 -0.73 23.81
CA GLU A 112 1.76 -1.50 23.07
C GLU A 112 1.22 -2.01 21.72
N THR A 113 -0.07 -2.32 21.66
CA THR A 113 -0.77 -2.68 20.43
C THR A 113 -2.01 -1.83 20.28
N TYR A 114 -2.21 -1.28 19.09
CA TYR A 114 -3.39 -0.47 18.75
C TYR A 114 -3.89 -0.83 17.34
N TYR A 115 -5.01 -0.27 16.91
CA TYR A 115 -5.56 -0.46 15.58
C TYR A 115 -5.17 0.67 14.63
N ARG A 116 -4.65 0.28 13.47
CA ARG A 116 -4.48 1.16 12.32
C ARG A 116 -5.43 0.74 11.22
N THR A 117 -6.27 1.67 10.78
CA THR A 117 -7.09 1.48 9.59
C THR A 117 -6.56 2.33 8.45
N THR A 118 -6.41 1.71 7.28
CA THR A 118 -6.14 2.36 6.00
C THR A 118 -7.43 2.35 5.17
N ILE A 119 -7.96 3.54 4.85
CA ILE A 119 -9.09 3.72 3.92
C ILE A 119 -8.55 4.39 2.67
N SER A 120 -8.42 3.63 1.58
CA SER A 120 -8.04 4.20 0.28
C SER A 120 -9.26 4.80 -0.40
N TYR A 121 -9.10 5.98 -0.98
CA TYR A 121 -10.18 6.68 -1.67
C TYR A 121 -9.71 7.32 -2.97
N LYS A 122 -10.68 7.57 -3.86
CA LYS A 122 -10.59 8.52 -4.97
C LYS A 122 -11.46 9.73 -4.63
N LEU A 123 -10.98 10.93 -4.92
CA LEU A 123 -11.66 12.19 -4.67
C LEU A 123 -11.78 12.95 -5.98
N LYS A 124 -13.02 13.17 -6.43
CA LYS A 124 -13.32 14.00 -7.60
C LYS A 124 -13.73 15.41 -7.15
N ASN A 125 -13.13 16.41 -7.80
CA ASN A 125 -13.61 17.79 -7.76
C ASN A 125 -14.72 17.96 -8.80
N THR A 126 -15.96 18.18 -8.37
CA THR A 126 -17.13 18.38 -9.26
C THR A 126 -17.42 19.85 -9.56
N ALA A 127 -16.50 20.76 -9.19
CA ALA A 127 -16.62 22.19 -9.47
C ALA A 127 -15.98 22.55 -10.81
N THR A 128 -16.27 23.77 -11.25
CA THR A 128 -15.62 24.40 -12.40
C THR A 128 -14.32 25.13 -12.04
N LEU A 129 -13.96 25.18 -10.74
CA LEU A 129 -12.75 25.83 -10.22
C LEU A 129 -11.83 24.81 -9.52
N PRO A 130 -10.50 25.03 -9.51
CA PRO A 130 -9.57 24.16 -8.79
C PRO A 130 -9.83 24.15 -7.29
N PHE A 131 -9.67 22.98 -6.66
CA PHE A 131 -9.84 22.81 -5.22
C PHE A 131 -8.48 22.66 -4.52
N ASN A 132 -8.22 23.47 -3.51
CA ASN A 132 -6.99 23.45 -2.72
C ASN A 132 -7.10 22.53 -1.49
N LEU A 133 -6.49 21.35 -1.61
CA LEU A 133 -6.41 20.35 -0.55
C LEU A 133 -5.64 20.83 0.69
N SER A 134 -4.75 21.80 0.56
CA SER A 134 -3.92 22.30 1.66
C SER A 134 -4.73 23.04 2.75
N THR A 135 -5.91 23.54 2.38
CA THR A 135 -6.82 24.27 3.29
C THR A 135 -7.99 23.42 3.78
N TYR A 136 -8.05 22.18 3.30
CA TYR A 136 -9.14 21.25 3.55
C TYR A 136 -8.86 20.39 4.79
N GLN A 137 -9.92 20.08 5.52
CA GLN A 137 -9.89 19.17 6.66
C GLN A 137 -11.00 18.14 6.56
N ALA A 138 -10.68 16.93 6.98
CA ALA A 138 -11.60 15.81 7.11
C ALA A 138 -11.66 15.33 8.57
N SER A 139 -12.83 14.89 9.01
CA SER A 139 -12.98 14.03 10.19
C SER A 139 -13.91 12.87 9.87
N LEU A 140 -13.80 11.79 10.63
CA LEU A 140 -14.61 10.59 10.44
C LEU A 140 -15.28 10.20 11.75
N ILE A 141 -16.54 9.79 11.68
CA ILE A 141 -17.26 9.18 12.81
C ILE A 141 -17.64 7.77 12.38
N ASP A 142 -17.17 6.76 13.10
CA ASP A 142 -17.44 5.37 12.77
C ASP A 142 -18.87 4.93 13.15
N GLY A 143 -19.24 3.68 12.85
CA GLY A 143 -20.58 3.13 13.11
C GLY A 143 -20.95 3.07 14.60
N ASP A 144 -19.96 3.10 15.50
CA ASP A 144 -20.16 3.07 16.95
C ASP A 144 -20.11 4.48 17.56
N GLY A 145 -19.89 5.52 16.75
CA GLY A 145 -19.82 6.92 17.17
C GLY A 145 -18.43 7.41 17.57
N MET A 146 -17.38 6.62 17.30
CA MET A 146 -15.99 6.99 17.57
C MET A 146 -15.51 8.07 16.59
N GLU A 147 -15.07 9.22 17.10
CA GLU A 147 -14.65 10.35 16.28
C GLU A 147 -13.14 10.39 16.07
N TYR A 148 -12.74 10.48 14.80
CA TYR A 148 -11.37 10.55 14.33
C TYR A 148 -11.10 11.91 13.69
N SER A 149 -10.12 12.64 14.22
CA SER A 149 -9.73 13.95 13.68
C SER A 149 -8.24 14.24 13.87
N ARG A 150 -7.74 15.32 13.25
CA ARG A 150 -6.34 15.76 13.37
C ARG A 150 -5.92 16.13 14.80
N THR A 151 -6.86 16.43 15.68
CA THR A 151 -6.59 16.91 17.05
C THR A 151 -7.36 16.14 18.11
N GLY A 152 -8.03 15.04 17.72
CA GLY A 152 -8.91 14.26 18.59
C GLY A 152 -8.17 13.26 19.48
N GLU A 153 -8.97 12.48 20.21
CA GLU A 153 -8.47 11.31 20.93
C GLU A 153 -8.03 10.21 19.97
N TYR A 154 -8.87 9.94 18.98
CA TYR A 154 -8.55 9.08 17.86
C TYR A 154 -8.14 9.94 16.67
N PHE A 155 -7.09 9.49 16.00
CA PHE A 155 -6.42 10.33 15.01
C PHE A 155 -6.87 9.98 13.61
N LEU A 156 -7.17 11.01 12.80
CA LEU A 156 -7.29 10.90 11.36
C LEU A 156 -6.15 11.66 10.69
N TYR A 157 -5.40 10.95 9.86
CA TYR A 157 -4.43 11.54 8.92
C TYR A 157 -4.92 11.33 7.49
N ASP A 158 -5.18 12.43 6.79
CA ASP A 158 -5.44 12.39 5.35
C ASP A 158 -4.12 12.54 4.59
N GLU A 159 -3.71 11.47 3.93
CA GLU A 159 -2.57 11.41 3.04
C GLU A 159 -3.03 11.56 1.59
N ASN A 160 -3.07 12.81 1.13
CA ASN A 160 -3.21 13.15 -0.28
C ASN A 160 -2.11 14.13 -0.66
N SER A 161 -1.24 13.73 -1.59
CA SER A 161 -0.03 14.48 -1.95
C SER A 161 -0.29 15.64 -2.93
N ASN A 162 -1.52 15.84 -3.36
CA ASN A 162 -1.85 16.91 -4.30
C ASN A 162 -2.14 18.20 -3.55
N SER A 163 -1.57 19.31 -4.00
CA SER A 163 -1.93 20.63 -3.48
C SER A 163 -3.24 21.13 -4.06
N LEU A 164 -3.50 20.84 -5.34
CA LEU A 164 -4.67 21.28 -6.09
C LEU A 164 -5.30 20.13 -6.87
N VAL A 165 -6.63 20.02 -6.81
CA VAL A 165 -7.43 19.11 -7.65
C VAL A 165 -8.13 19.93 -8.72
N GLN A 166 -7.78 19.71 -9.99
CA GLN A 166 -8.33 20.48 -11.10
C GLN A 166 -9.83 20.21 -11.31
N PRO A 167 -10.57 21.15 -11.93
CA PRO A 167 -12.00 20.98 -12.24
C PRO A 167 -12.30 19.65 -12.93
N GLU A 168 -13.35 18.96 -12.49
CA GLU A 168 -13.80 17.67 -13.05
C GLU A 168 -12.75 16.55 -13.06
N THR A 169 -11.65 16.70 -12.31
CA THR A 169 -10.60 15.68 -12.21
C THR A 169 -10.68 14.90 -10.90
N THR A 170 -10.04 13.74 -10.90
CA THR A 170 -9.95 12.83 -9.76
C THR A 170 -8.51 12.71 -9.29
N THR A 171 -8.34 12.73 -7.97
CA THR A 171 -7.10 12.34 -7.30
C THR A 171 -7.34 11.12 -6.40
N SER A 172 -6.28 10.48 -5.93
CA SER A 172 -6.33 9.39 -4.95
C SER A 172 -5.64 9.80 -3.67
N GLY A 173 -6.16 9.31 -2.54
CA GLY A 173 -5.58 9.52 -1.23
C GLY A 173 -5.90 8.37 -0.28
N THR A 174 -5.39 8.49 0.94
CA THR A 174 -5.57 7.50 2.00
C THR A 174 -5.88 8.19 3.31
N PHE A 175 -6.97 7.80 3.96
CA PHE A 175 -7.15 8.11 5.38
C PHE A 175 -6.49 7.02 6.22
N TYR A 176 -5.66 7.44 7.18
CA TYR A 176 -5.21 6.59 8.27
C TYR A 176 -5.97 6.94 9.55
N LEU A 177 -6.58 5.93 10.15
CA LEU A 177 -7.24 6.04 11.45
C LEU A 177 -6.40 5.32 12.49
N LEU A 178 -6.07 5.99 13.59
CA LEU A 178 -5.36 5.38 14.73
C LEU A 178 -6.28 5.37 15.95
N SER A 179 -6.55 4.18 16.50
CA SER A 179 -7.38 4.02 17.70
C SER A 179 -6.93 2.86 18.58
N GLU A 180 -7.23 2.96 19.87
CA GLU A 180 -7.00 1.88 20.83
C GLU A 180 -7.99 0.73 20.64
N ASN A 181 -9.22 1.06 20.27
CA ASN A 181 -10.31 0.12 19.98
C ASN A 181 -10.46 -0.11 18.47
N LYS A 182 -10.96 -1.29 18.09
CA LYS A 182 -11.23 -1.60 16.68
C LYS A 182 -12.38 -0.70 16.18
N PRO A 183 -12.20 0.09 15.10
CA PRO A 183 -13.28 0.87 14.53
C PRO A 183 -14.36 -0.02 13.90
N ASN A 184 -15.61 0.42 13.96
CA ASN A 184 -16.72 -0.14 13.20
C ASN A 184 -16.89 0.61 11.87
N LEU A 185 -16.38 0.03 10.77
CA LEU A 185 -16.36 0.66 9.44
C LEU A 185 -17.33 0.03 8.44
N ASP A 186 -18.29 -0.77 8.93
CA ASP A 186 -19.41 -1.22 8.10
C ASP A 186 -20.23 -0.02 7.61
N THR A 187 -20.30 1.02 8.45
CA THR A 187 -20.82 2.34 8.12
C THR A 187 -19.93 3.41 8.75
N PHE A 188 -19.83 4.60 8.14
CA PHE A 188 -19.19 5.74 8.78
C PHE A 188 -19.65 7.05 8.15
N LYS A 189 -19.48 8.15 8.87
CA LYS A 189 -19.70 9.52 8.40
C LYS A 189 -18.37 10.19 8.12
N LEU A 190 -18.23 10.78 6.94
CA LEU A 190 -17.09 11.62 6.58
C LEU A 190 -17.55 13.07 6.61
N ASN A 191 -17.00 13.85 7.54
CA ASN A 191 -17.22 15.29 7.63
C ASN A 191 -16.10 16.01 6.90
N VAL A 192 -16.47 17.01 6.11
CA VAL A 192 -15.54 17.80 5.31
C VAL A 192 -15.71 19.28 5.61
N SER A 193 -14.60 20.00 5.74
CA SER A 193 -14.60 21.47 5.86
C SER A 193 -15.02 22.13 4.55
N LYS A 194 -15.30 23.44 4.58
CA LYS A 194 -15.54 24.23 3.36
C LYS A 194 -14.38 24.07 2.37
N GLN A 195 -14.68 24.11 1.08
CA GLN A 195 -13.70 23.94 0.00
C GLN A 195 -13.40 25.28 -0.66
N SER A 196 -12.12 25.56 -0.89
CA SER A 196 -11.65 26.83 -1.47
C SER A 196 -10.63 26.58 -2.57
N THR A 197 -10.41 27.58 -3.40
CA THR A 197 -9.27 27.68 -4.32
C THR A 197 -7.99 28.02 -3.54
N ASP A 198 -6.85 28.09 -4.22
CA ASP A 198 -5.62 28.72 -3.72
C ASP A 198 -5.65 30.26 -3.82
N ASP A 199 -6.53 30.81 -4.67
CA ASP A 199 -6.85 32.23 -4.68
C ASP A 199 -7.80 32.58 -3.52
N TYR A 200 -7.25 33.18 -2.46
CA TYR A 200 -7.98 33.60 -1.27
C TYR A 200 -8.92 34.80 -1.50
N THR A 201 -8.92 35.40 -2.69
CA THR A 201 -9.89 36.46 -3.03
C THR A 201 -11.22 35.89 -3.52
N VAL A 202 -11.23 34.63 -3.96
CA VAL A 202 -12.43 33.88 -4.29
C VAL A 202 -13.01 33.31 -3.01
N GLY A 203 -14.32 33.48 -2.81
CA GLY A 203 -15.02 32.85 -1.68
C GLY A 203 -14.99 31.31 -1.76
N PRO A 204 -15.53 30.61 -0.75
CA PRO A 204 -15.64 29.16 -0.80
C PRO A 204 -16.34 28.69 -2.08
N ILE A 205 -15.77 27.68 -2.73
CA ILE A 205 -16.31 27.06 -3.95
C ILE A 205 -17.20 25.85 -3.63
N GLY A 206 -17.20 25.39 -2.37
CA GLY A 206 -18.10 24.36 -1.87
C GLY A 206 -18.30 24.44 -0.36
N GLU A 207 -19.46 24.01 0.09
CA GLU A 207 -19.85 24.08 1.51
C GLU A 207 -19.31 22.90 2.32
N ALA A 208 -19.15 23.14 3.63
CA ALA A 208 -18.89 22.08 4.59
C ALA A 208 -20.11 21.15 4.69
N GLY A 209 -19.88 19.89 5.04
CA GLY A 209 -20.97 18.95 5.24
C GLY A 209 -20.51 17.56 5.58
N THR A 210 -21.46 16.64 5.56
CA THR A 210 -21.25 15.23 5.88
C THR A 210 -21.73 14.35 4.74
N THR A 211 -20.94 13.35 4.39
CA THR A 211 -21.35 12.24 3.52
C THR A 211 -21.20 10.92 4.28
N GLU A 212 -21.93 9.88 3.87
CA GLU A 212 -22.03 8.64 4.64
C GLU A 212 -21.70 7.41 3.77
N TYR A 213 -20.81 6.56 4.27
CA TYR A 213 -20.62 5.19 3.79
C TYR A 213 -21.63 4.29 4.52
N LYS A 214 -22.36 3.47 3.76
CA LYS A 214 -23.46 2.61 4.22
C LYS A 214 -23.41 1.23 3.57
#